data_AF-A0AAI9GJM3-F1
#
_entry.id   AF-A0AAI9GJM3-F1
#
_cell.length_a   1.000
_cell.length_b   1.000
_cell.length_c   1.000
_cell.angle_alpha   90.00
_cell.angle_beta   90.00
_cell.angle_gamma   90.00
#
_symmetry.space_group_name_H-M   'P 1'
#
loop_
_entity.id
_entity.type
_entity.pdbx_description
1 polymer ?
#
loop_
_entity_poly.entity_id
_entity_poly.type
_entity_poly.pdbx_seq_one_letter_code
_entity_poly.pdbx_strand_id
1 'polypeptide(L)' 'MSSQQQVTHDDVSAAERAKFEMGQRLHTAAGIILRSKLASGEIKVVNGRYVGRCLQVTPLRKLRAKSSVK' A
#
# COMPACT_ATOMS: atom_id res chain seq x y z
N MET A 1 24.55 -36.09 -20.39
CA MET A 1 23.64 -36.09 -19.22
C MET A 1 23.73 -34.71 -18.58
N SER A 2 22.90 -33.74 -18.98
CA SER A 2 22.84 -32.44 -18.31
C SER A 2 21.95 -32.57 -17.08
N SER A 3 22.53 -32.41 -15.89
CA SER A 3 21.74 -32.33 -14.67
C SER A 3 20.90 -31.05 -14.72
N GLN A 4 19.58 -31.17 -14.59
CA GLN A 4 18.73 -30.01 -14.35
C GLN A 4 19.11 -29.50 -12.96
N GLN A 5 19.85 -28.40 -12.92
CA GLN A 5 20.06 -27.62 -11.73
C GLN A 5 18.67 -27.27 -11.17
N GLN A 6 18.25 -28.01 -10.15
CA GLN A 6 17.12 -27.59 -9.32
C GLN A 6 17.55 -26.26 -8.72
N VAL A 7 17.03 -25.18 -9.29
CA VAL A 7 17.04 -23.85 -8.68
C VAL A 7 16.07 -23.96 -7.51
N THR A 8 16.53 -24.54 -6.41
CA THR A 8 15.79 -24.44 -5.15
C THR A 8 15.81 -22.96 -4.78
N HIS A 9 14.63 -22.36 -4.76
CA HIS A 9 14.38 -21.00 -4.26
C HIS A 9 14.60 -20.94 -2.73
N ASP A 10 15.73 -21.44 -2.23
CA ASP A 10 16.01 -21.57 -0.80
C ASP A 10 16.39 -20.22 -0.17
N ASP A 11 16.81 -19.24 -0.97
CA ASP A 11 17.26 -17.92 -0.51
C ASP A 11 16.20 -16.83 -0.62
N VAL A 12 14.97 -17.08 -0.18
CA VAL A 12 14.11 -15.97 0.25
C VAL A 12 14.36 -15.79 1.74
N SER A 13 15.13 -14.76 2.07
CA SER A 13 15.50 -14.45 3.45
C SER A 13 14.24 -14.35 4.32
N ALA A 14 14.34 -14.71 5.60
CA ALA A 14 13.22 -14.59 6.53
C ALA A 14 12.62 -13.16 6.54
N ALA A 15 13.45 -12.15 6.31
CA ALA A 15 13.04 -10.76 6.17
C ALA A 15 12.17 -10.51 4.92
N GLU A 16 12.51 -11.11 3.78
CA GLU A 16 11.70 -10.99 2.55
C GLU A 16 10.36 -11.71 2.68
N ARG A 17 10.33 -12.89 3.32
CA ARG A 17 9.07 -13.59 3.62
C ARG A 17 8.17 -12.75 4.52
N ALA A 18 8.73 -12.18 5.59
CA ALA A 18 8.01 -11.30 6.50
C ALA A 18 7.49 -10.03 5.80
N LYS A 19 8.31 -9.41 4.93
CA LYS A 19 7.91 -8.25 4.13
C LYS A 19 6.76 -8.59 3.18
N PHE A 20 6.82 -9.74 2.52
CA PHE A 20 5.78 -10.18 1.61
C PHE A 20 4.46 -10.46 2.34
N GLU A 21 4.51 -11.20 3.44
CA GLU A 21 3.32 -11.48 4.27
C GLU A 21 2.69 -10.18 4.79
N MET A 22 3.51 -9.27 5.32
CA MET A 22 3.03 -7.98 5.80
C MET A 22 2.42 -7.15 4.66
N GLY A 23 3.01 -7.21 3.47
CA GLY A 23 2.46 -6.58 2.26
C GLY A 23 1.07 -7.12 1.91
N GLN A 24 0.87 -8.44 1.95
CA GLN A 24 -0.45 -9.04 1.71
C GLN A 24 -1.50 -8.61 2.75
N ARG A 25 -1.12 -8.59 4.03
CA ARG A 25 -1.99 -8.14 5.12
C ARG A 25 -2.39 -6.67 4.92
N LEU A 26 -1.44 -5.80 4.60
CA LEU A 26 -1.70 -4.38 4.32
C LEU A 26 -2.61 -4.18 3.11
N HIS A 27 -2.37 -4.91 2.01
CA HIS A 27 -3.22 -4.85 0.83
C HIS A 27 -4.66 -5.27 1.13
N THR A 28 -4.83 -6.34 1.92
CA THR A 28 -6.14 -6.83 2.34
C THR A 28 -6.87 -5.80 3.20
N ALA A 29 -6.19 -5.23 4.20
CA ALA A 29 -6.73 -4.20 5.07
C ALA A 29 -7.13 -2.94 4.28
N ALA A 30 -6.26 -2.49 3.36
CA ALA A 30 -6.54 -1.35 2.49
C ALA A 30 -7.80 -1.59 1.62
N GLY A 31 -7.96 -2.81 1.08
CA GLY A 31 -9.14 -3.19 0.32
C GLY A 31 -10.43 -3.15 1.14
N ILE A 32 -10.40 -3.64 2.39
CA ILE A 32 -11.54 -3.59 3.32
C ILE A 32 -11.92 -2.12 3.61
N ILE A 33 -10.93 -1.29 3.94
CA ILE A 33 -11.14 0.13 4.24
C ILE A 33 -11.73 0.86 3.03
N LEU A 34 -11.19 0.62 1.83
CA LEU A 34 -11.68 1.25 0.61
C LEU A 34 -13.13 0.87 0.33
N ARG A 35 -13.50 -0.42 0.46
CA ARG A 35 -14.89 -0.88 0.28
C ARG A 35 -15.84 -0.25 1.30
N SER A 36 -15.44 -0.18 2.56
CA SER A 36 -16.24 0.46 3.61
C SER A 36 -16.46 1.97 3.34
N LYS A 37 -15.42 2.67 2.87
CA LYS A 37 -15.51 4.09 2.52
C LYS A 37 -16.31 4.37 1.25
N LEU A 38 -16.33 3.43 0.31
CA LEU A 38 -17.22 3.48 -0.84
C LEU A 38 -18.68 3.29 -0.41
N ALA A 39 -18.95 2.29 0.46
CA ALA A 39 -20.29 1.99 0.95
C ALA A 39 -20.89 3.14 1.79
N SER A 40 -20.08 3.82 2.60
CA SER A 40 -20.49 4.99 3.38
C SER A 40 -20.60 6.28 2.55
N GLY A 41 -20.10 6.29 1.31
CA GLY A 41 -20.09 7.47 0.44
C GLY A 41 -19.01 8.51 0.77
N GLU A 42 -18.11 8.23 1.71
CA GLU A 42 -16.92 9.05 1.99
C GLU A 42 -15.98 9.14 0.78
N ILE A 43 -15.90 8.05 0.01
CA ILE A 43 -15.20 7.96 -1.26
C ILE A 43 -16.24 7.71 -2.37
N LYS A 44 -16.06 8.37 -3.51
CA LYS A 44 -16.86 8.19 -4.72
C LYS A 44 -15.96 7.92 -5.91
N VAL A 45 -16.51 7.30 -6.95
CA VAL A 45 -15.82 7.16 -8.25
C VAL A 45 -16.43 8.18 -9.21
N VAL A 46 -15.61 9.12 -9.68
CA VAL A 46 -16.01 10.15 -10.65
C VAL A 46 -15.03 10.09 -11.82
N ASN A 47 -15.53 9.89 -13.04
CA ASN A 47 -14.71 9.73 -14.25
C ASN A 47 -13.61 8.66 -14.09
N GLY A 48 -13.96 7.53 -13.46
CA GLY A 48 -13.02 6.43 -13.19
C GLY A 48 -11.97 6.71 -12.11
N ARG A 49 -12.05 7.85 -11.41
CA ARG A 49 -11.11 8.23 -10.34
C ARG A 49 -11.81 8.22 -8.98
N TYR A 50 -11.11 7.70 -7.97
CA TYR A 50 -11.55 7.78 -6.58
C TYR A 50 -11.37 9.21 -6.06
N VAL A 51 -12.45 9.80 -5.55
CA VAL A 51 -12.48 11.13 -4.96
C VAL A 51 -13.05 11.06 -3.55
N GLY A 52 -12.42 11.76 -2.61
CA GLY A 52 -12.85 11.81 -1.21
C GLY A 52 -11.90 12.68 -0.39
N ARG A 53 -12.39 13.40 0.62
CA ARG A 53 -11.55 14.24 1.48
C ARG A 53 -10.44 13.44 2.16
N CYS A 54 -10.75 12.20 2.55
CA CYS A 54 -9.79 11.29 3.17
C CYS A 54 -8.68 10.78 2.23
N LEU A 55 -8.76 11.05 0.92
CA LEU A 55 -7.73 10.72 -0.06
C LEU A 55 -6.76 11.87 -0.31
N GLN A 56 -7.01 13.05 0.26
CA GLN A 56 -6.12 14.19 0.11
C GLN A 56 -4.85 13.95 0.92
N VAL A 57 -3.73 13.77 0.23
CA VAL A 57 -2.41 13.70 0.84
C VAL A 57 -1.83 15.11 0.89
N THR A 58 -1.47 15.58 2.08
CA THR A 58 -0.73 16.84 2.18
C THR A 58 0.69 16.60 1.66
N PRO A 59 1.15 17.33 0.64
CA PRO A 59 2.50 17.17 0.13
C PRO A 59 3.51 17.45 1.25
N LEU A 60 4.50 16.56 1.42
CA LEU A 60 5.52 16.66 2.48
C LEU A 60 6.23 18.03 2.49
N ARG A 61 6.38 18.68 1.32
CA ARG A 61 6.94 20.04 1.20
C ARG A 61 6.15 21.09 1.99
N LYS A 62 4.83 20.94 2.11
CA LYS A 62 3.96 21.84 2.89
C LYS A 62 3.96 21.54 4.39
N LEU A 63 4.42 20.36 4.81
CA LEU A 63 4.60 20.02 6.22
C LEU A 63 5.88 20.66 6.78
N ARG A 64 6.97 20.68 6.00
CA ARG A 64 8.25 21.29 6.40
C ARG A 64 8.17 22.81 6.60
N ALA A 65 7.28 23.50 5.89
CA ALA A 65 7.08 24.94 6.05
C ALA A 65 6.37 25.30 7.37
N LYS A 66 5.54 24.40 7.92
CA LYS A 66 4.82 24.64 9.19
C LYS A 66 5.68 24.39 10.43
N SER A 67 6.78 23.65 10.31
CA SER A 67 7.72 23.41 11.42
C SER A 67 8.80 24.49 11.56
N SER A 68 8.84 25.49 10.66
CA SER A 68 9.86 26.54 10.64
C SER A 68 9.37 27.89 11.19
N VAL A 69 8.13 27.98 11.65
CA VAL A 69 7.63 29.15 12.40
C VAL A 69 7.84 28.83 13.87
N LYS A 70 8.93 29.33 14.44
CA LYS A 70 9.25 29.30 15.87
C LYS A 70 9.57 30.71 16.30
#